data_AF-A0A7C4K1P2-F1
#
_entry.id   AF-A0A7C4K1P2-F1
#
_cell.length_a   1.000
_cell.length_b   1.000
_cell.length_c   1.000
_cell.angle_alpha   90.00
_cell.angle_beta   90.00
_cell.angle_gamma   90.00
#
_symmetry.space_group_name_H-M   'P 1'
#
loop_
_entity.id
_entity.type
_entity.pdbx_description
1 polymer ?
#
loop_
_entity_poly.entity_id
_entity_poly.type
_entity_poly.pdbx_seq_one_letter_code
_entity_poly.pdbx_strand_id
1 'polypeptide(L)'
;MYYGEYVEKADIFIGFDRFTVFDYPFLNSGEEDLYFTVAPSLYLDAIQLRMILYDHLYMRRAQEPDYDQLEIEEQNWLRRYYRSAKLAIQGIGRIRNNVWLPFAEIPPPQ
;
A
#
# COMPACT_ATOMS: atom_id res chain seq x y z
N MET A 1 -15.33 4.20 -26.92
CA MET A 1 -14.98 4.02 -25.49
C MET A 1 -14.02 2.87 -25.40
N TYR A 2 -12.93 2.97 -24.62
CA TYR A 2 -11.91 1.92 -24.53
C TYR A 2 -12.48 0.58 -24.02
N TYR A 3 -13.39 0.64 -23.03
CA TYR A 3 -13.98 -0.54 -22.38
C TYR A 3 -15.29 -1.04 -22.99
N GLY A 4 -15.77 -0.44 -24.09
CA GLY A 4 -17.08 -0.77 -24.67
C GLY A 4 -18.29 -0.19 -23.92
N GLU A 5 -18.13 0.18 -22.66
CA GLU A 5 -19.13 0.89 -21.84
C GLU A 5 -18.47 1.92 -20.92
N TYR A 6 -19.30 2.69 -20.19
CA TYR A 6 -18.82 3.57 -19.14
C TYR A 6 -18.39 2.76 -17.92
N VAL A 7 -17.20 3.03 -17.42
CA VAL A 7 -16.64 2.44 -16.20
C VAL A 7 -16.10 3.58 -15.36
N GLU A 8 -16.41 3.56 -14.06
CA GLU A 8 -15.88 4.52 -13.10
C GLU A 8 -14.38 4.32 -12.89
N LYS A 9 -13.72 5.29 -12.25
CA LYS A 9 -12.30 5.19 -11.90
C LYS A 9 -12.07 3.99 -10.97
N ALA A 10 -10.87 3.43 -11.00
CA ALA A 10 -10.52 2.35 -10.09
C ALA A 10 -10.38 2.89 -8.67
N ASP A 11 -11.03 2.24 -7.70
CA ASP A 11 -10.87 2.56 -6.27
C ASP A 11 -9.71 1.79 -5.62
N ILE A 12 -9.39 0.61 -6.16
CA ILE A 12 -8.36 -0.30 -5.65
C ILE A 12 -7.62 -0.95 -6.82
N PHE A 13 -6.29 -1.04 -6.71
CA PHE A 13 -5.46 -1.92 -7.53
C PHE A 13 -4.75 -2.95 -6.64
N ILE A 14 -4.87 -4.23 -6.98
CA ILE A 14 -4.21 -5.34 -6.26
C ILE A 14 -3.23 -6.03 -7.22
N GLY A 15 -1.95 -5.73 -7.05
CA GLY A 15 -0.84 -6.37 -7.76
C GLY A 15 -0.10 -7.40 -6.88
N PHE A 16 0.99 -7.95 -7.42
CA PHE A 16 1.91 -8.81 -6.66
C PHE A 16 3.36 -8.56 -7.07
N ASP A 17 4.31 -9.04 -6.27
CA ASP A 17 5.75 -8.90 -6.51
C ASP A 17 6.18 -7.43 -6.48
N ARG A 18 6.54 -6.86 -7.63
CA ARG A 18 7.05 -5.49 -7.75
C ARG A 18 5.92 -4.48 -7.69
N PHE A 19 6.21 -3.30 -7.15
CA PHE A 19 5.28 -2.19 -7.11
C PHE A 19 5.14 -1.61 -8.52
N THR A 20 4.27 -2.23 -9.30
CA THR A 20 4.03 -1.88 -10.71
C THR A 20 2.56 -2.08 -11.02
N VAL A 21 2.04 -1.11 -11.74
CA VAL A 21 0.62 -0.89 -11.93
C VAL A 21 0.39 -0.77 -13.44
N PHE A 22 -0.53 -1.57 -14.00
CA PHE A 22 -0.63 -1.77 -15.45
C PHE A 22 -2.02 -2.28 -15.87
N ASP A 23 -2.34 -2.12 -17.17
CA ASP A 23 -3.51 -2.69 -17.87
C ASP A 23 -4.93 -2.21 -17.46
N TYR A 24 -5.06 -0.99 -16.93
CA TYR A 24 -6.37 -0.34 -16.68
C TYR A 24 -6.39 1.13 -17.18
N PRO A 25 -6.12 1.37 -18.47
CA PRO A 25 -5.98 2.73 -19.00
C PRO A 25 -7.26 3.54 -18.84
N PHE A 26 -7.10 4.83 -18.56
CA PHE A 26 -8.19 5.77 -18.28
C PHE A 26 -8.98 5.52 -16.99
N LEU A 27 -8.72 4.43 -16.26
CA LEU A 27 -9.33 4.18 -14.95
C LEU A 27 -8.42 4.62 -13.79
N ASN A 28 -7.14 4.91 -14.05
CA ASN A 28 -6.24 5.52 -13.08
C ASN A 28 -6.68 6.96 -12.74
N SER A 29 -6.64 7.30 -11.46
CA SER A 29 -6.94 8.65 -10.93
C SER A 29 -5.81 9.20 -10.06
N GLY A 30 -4.92 8.35 -9.56
CA GLY A 30 -3.95 8.68 -8.51
C GLY A 30 -4.56 8.59 -7.10
N GLU A 31 -5.87 8.34 -7.00
CA GLU A 31 -6.60 8.16 -5.75
C GLU A 31 -6.90 6.69 -5.45
N GLU A 32 -6.56 5.78 -6.38
CA GLU A 32 -6.70 4.35 -6.17
C GLU A 32 -5.76 3.86 -5.05
N ASP A 33 -6.28 2.97 -4.21
CA ASP A 33 -5.46 2.34 -3.19
C ASP A 33 -4.66 1.19 -3.78
N LEU A 34 -3.33 1.28 -3.65
CA LEU A 34 -2.39 0.32 -4.22
C LEU A 34 -1.96 -0.71 -3.18
N TYR A 35 -2.27 -1.98 -3.46
CA TYR A 35 -1.85 -3.13 -2.65
C TYR A 35 -1.01 -4.09 -3.48
N PHE A 36 0.08 -4.61 -2.91
CA PHE A 36 0.96 -5.55 -3.57
C PHE A 36 1.21 -6.76 -2.68
N THR A 37 0.71 -7.93 -3.08
CA THR A 37 0.94 -9.16 -2.34
C THR A 37 2.35 -9.70 -2.60
N VAL A 38 2.93 -10.35 -1.59
CA VAL A 38 4.24 -11.02 -1.75
C VAL A 38 4.10 -12.25 -2.65
N ALA A 39 3.04 -13.03 -2.43
CA ALA A 39 2.75 -14.22 -3.24
C ALA A 39 1.97 -13.83 -4.53
N PRO A 40 2.06 -14.63 -5.60
CA PRO A 40 1.27 -14.43 -6.81
C PRO A 40 -0.24 -14.39 -6.53
N SER A 41 -1.00 -13.71 -7.39
CA SER A 41 -2.45 -13.44 -7.20
C SER A 41 -3.29 -14.69 -6.93
N LEU A 42 -2.89 -15.87 -7.42
CA LEU A 42 -3.58 -17.14 -7.17
C LEU A 42 -3.54 -17.62 -5.72
N TYR A 43 -2.66 -17.04 -4.90
CA TYR A 43 -2.57 -17.32 -3.46
C TYR A 43 -3.42 -16.39 -2.61
N LEU A 44 -4.04 -15.36 -3.19
CA LEU A 44 -4.88 -14.42 -2.46
C LEU A 44 -6.08 -15.16 -1.87
N ASP A 45 -6.18 -15.17 -0.54
CA ASP A 45 -7.30 -15.78 0.18
C ASP A 45 -8.29 -14.73 0.71
N ALA A 46 -9.38 -15.23 1.28
CA ALA A 46 -10.44 -14.38 1.84
C ALA A 46 -9.97 -13.54 3.03
N ILE A 47 -8.93 -13.98 3.77
CA ILE A 47 -8.40 -13.23 4.91
C ILE A 47 -7.61 -12.03 4.39
N GLN A 48 -6.69 -12.25 3.46
CA GLN A 48 -5.90 -11.19 2.83
C GLN A 48 -6.79 -10.17 2.12
N LEU A 49 -7.81 -10.63 1.38
CA LEU A 49 -8.77 -9.73 0.74
C LEU A 49 -9.53 -8.89 1.79
N ARG A 50 -9.97 -9.47 2.90
CA ARG A 50 -10.64 -8.70 3.98
C ARG A 50 -9.72 -7.69 4.64
N MET A 51 -8.43 -8.00 4.79
CA MET A 51 -7.44 -7.04 5.30
C MET A 51 -7.31 -5.83 4.35
N ILE A 52 -7.20 -6.09 3.05
CA ILE A 52 -7.15 -5.03 2.01
C ILE A 52 -8.42 -4.18 2.05
N LEU A 53 -9.59 -4.82 2.08
CA LEU A 53 -10.87 -4.11 2.10
C LEU A 53 -11.05 -3.30 3.39
N TYR A 54 -10.62 -3.81 4.54
CA TYR A 54 -10.69 -3.06 5.80
C TYR A 54 -9.81 -1.81 5.75
N ASP A 55 -8.60 -1.92 5.22
CA ASP A 55 -7.70 -0.77 5.04
C ASP A 55 -8.33 0.28 4.12
N HIS A 56 -8.83 -0.14 2.95
CA HIS A 56 -9.47 0.73 1.96
C HIS A 56 -10.73 1.44 2.49
N LEU A 57 -11.58 0.72 3.24
CA LEU A 57 -12.86 1.25 3.72
C LEU A 57 -12.72 2.12 4.97
N TYR A 58 -11.78 1.81 5.86
CA TYR A 58 -11.70 2.42 7.19
C TYR A 58 -10.40 3.15 7.47
N MET A 59 -9.25 2.54 7.17
CA MET A 59 -7.95 3.11 7.58
C MET A 59 -7.55 4.29 6.70
N ARG A 60 -7.70 4.14 5.38
CA ARG A 60 -7.35 5.19 4.41
C ARG A 60 -8.38 6.30 4.30
N ARG A 61 -9.60 6.04 4.78
CA ARG A 61 -10.67 7.04 4.91
C ARG A 61 -10.62 7.76 6.25
N ALA A 62 -9.68 7.42 7.13
CA ALA A 62 -9.44 8.18 8.33
C ALA A 62 -9.06 9.61 7.96
N GLN A 63 -9.65 10.57 8.68
CA GLN A 63 -9.32 11.97 8.50
C GLN A 63 -7.82 12.18 8.76
N GLU A 64 -7.15 12.90 7.87
CA GLU A 64 -5.76 13.28 8.12
C GLU A 64 -5.67 14.05 9.46
N PRO A 65 -4.69 13.73 10.31
CA PRO A 65 -4.55 14.43 11.57
C PRO A 65 -4.18 15.89 11.31
N ASP A 66 -4.80 16.80 12.07
CA ASP A 66 -4.30 18.18 12.14
C ASP A 66 -2.99 18.17 12.93
N TYR A 67 -1.87 18.19 12.20
CA TYR A 67 -0.53 18.12 12.78
C TYR A 67 -0.23 19.25 13.77
N ASP A 68 -0.87 20.42 13.61
CA ASP A 68 -0.69 21.56 14.49
C ASP A 68 -1.41 21.37 15.84
N GLN A 69 -2.41 20.49 15.88
CA GLN A 69 -3.17 20.16 17.09
C GLN A 69 -2.63 18.93 17.84
N LEU A 70 -1.61 18.26 17.31
CA LEU A 70 -0.99 17.13 17.99
C LEU A 70 -0.32 17.58 19.28
N GLU A 71 -0.49 16.80 20.35
CA GLU A 71 0.24 17.03 21.60
C GLU A 71 1.75 16.95 21.38
N ILE A 72 2.52 17.69 22.19
CA ILE A 72 3.98 17.76 22.06
C ILE A 72 4.63 16.37 22.16
N GLU A 73 4.05 15.48 22.98
CA GLU A 73 4.54 14.10 23.11
C GLU A 73 4.39 13.32 21.79
N GLU A 74 3.22 13.39 21.16
CA GLU A 74 2.92 12.77 19.86
C GLU A 74 3.81 13.33 18.74
N GLN A 75 3.99 14.66 18.69
CA GLN A 75 4.90 15.29 17.72
C GLN A 75 6.34 14.77 17.89
N ASN A 76 6.81 14.63 19.13
CA ASN A 76 8.14 14.13 19.42
C ASN A 76 8.26 12.64 19.08
N TRP A 77 7.21 11.85 19.32
CA TRP A 77 7.14 10.45 18.91
C TRP A 77 7.23 10.32 17.39
N LEU A 78 6.40 11.06 16.64
CA LEU A 78 6.37 11.04 15.17
C LEU A 78 7.72 11.45 14.57
N ARG A 79 8.35 12.49 15.14
CA ARG A 79 9.69 12.92 14.73
C ARG A 79 10.74 11.83 14.96
N ARG A 80 10.70 11.11 16.09
CA ARG A 80 11.62 9.99 16.36
C ARG A 80 11.38 8.86 15.37
N TYR A 81 10.12 8.51 15.13
CA TYR A 81 9.72 7.46 14.18
C TYR A 81 10.28 7.73 12.77
N TYR A 82 10.04 8.92 12.21
CA TYR A 82 10.55 9.25 10.87
C TYR A 82 12.08 9.34 10.81
N ARG A 83 12.74 9.78 11.89
CA ARG A 83 14.21 9.80 11.94
C ARG A 83 14.80 8.39 11.97
N SER A 84 14.21 7.47 12.73
CA SER A 84 14.65 6.06 12.73
C SER A 84 14.39 5.36 11.40
N ALA A 85 13.30 5.72 10.71
CA ALA A 85 12.91 5.15 9.43
C ALA A 85 13.43 5.95 8.22
N LYS A 86 14.42 6.85 8.39
CA LYS A 86 14.86 7.78 7.32
C LYS A 86 15.32 7.08 6.03
N LEU A 87 15.85 5.87 6.13
CA LEU A 87 16.31 5.07 5.00
C LEU A 87 15.30 4.00 4.57
N ALA A 88 14.17 3.88 5.27
CA ALA A 88 13.13 2.93 4.91
C ALA A 88 12.42 3.41 3.64
N ILE A 89 12.44 2.56 2.62
CA ILE A 89 11.78 2.81 1.34
C ILE A 89 10.90 1.60 1.03
N GLN A 90 9.60 1.80 0.87
CA GLN A 90 8.70 0.72 0.46
C GLN A 90 8.91 0.39 -1.02
N GLY A 91 8.77 -0.88 -1.38
CA GLY A 91 8.96 -1.34 -2.77
C GLY A 91 10.42 -1.56 -3.18
N ILE A 92 11.39 -1.43 -2.28
CA ILE A 92 12.75 -1.97 -2.51
C ILE A 92 12.77 -3.47 -2.22
N GLY A 93 13.67 -4.19 -2.88
CA GLY A 93 13.77 -5.64 -2.77
C GLY A 93 15.17 -6.14 -3.10
N ARG A 94 15.31 -7.47 -3.05
CA ARG A 94 16.54 -8.17 -3.40
C ARG A 94 16.25 -9.24 -4.43
N ILE A 95 17.24 -9.54 -5.27
CA ILE A 95 17.16 -10.65 -6.20
C ILE A 95 17.78 -11.89 -5.56
N ARG A 96 17.06 -13.01 -5.53
CA ARG A 96 17.58 -14.33 -5.15
C ARG A 96 17.18 -15.34 -6.22
N ASN A 97 18.16 -16.02 -6.81
CA ASN A 97 17.93 -16.98 -7.90
C ASN A 97 17.06 -16.39 -9.04
N ASN A 98 17.37 -15.16 -9.47
CA ASN A 98 16.62 -14.39 -10.49
C ASN A 98 15.16 -14.05 -10.14
N VAL A 99 14.74 -14.26 -8.90
CA VAL A 99 13.42 -13.83 -8.40
C VAL A 99 13.61 -12.58 -7.56
N TRP A 100 12.88 -11.52 -7.88
CA TRP A 100 12.80 -10.34 -7.02
C TRP A 100 11.94 -10.68 -5.80
N LEU A 101 12.39 -10.28 -4.62
CA LEU A 101 11.69 -10.48 -3.36
C LEU A 101 11.64 -9.14 -2.63
N PRO A 102 10.47 -8.71 -2.12
CA PRO A 102 10.36 -7.47 -1.39
C PRO A 102 11.23 -7.53 -0.13
N PHE A 103 11.87 -6.42 0.18
CA PHE A 103 12.61 -6.27 1.44
C PHE A 103 11.59 -5.99 2.54
N ALA A 104 10.89 -7.03 2.97
CA ALA A 104 10.01 -6.94 4.11
C ALA A 104 10.90 -6.87 5.36
N GLU A 105 11.18 -5.66 5.86
CA GLU A 105 11.38 -5.52 7.29
C GLU A 105 10.06 -5.92 7.94
N ILE A 106 9.90 -7.21 8.28
CA ILE A 106 8.89 -7.65 9.22
C ILE A 106 9.56 -7.47 10.59
N PRO A 107 9.37 -6.34 11.30
CA PRO A 107 9.61 -6.39 12.73
C PRO A 107 8.63 -7.42 13.30
N PRO A 108 9.07 -8.35 14.16
CA PRO A 108 8.13 -9.19 14.89
C PRO A 108 7.20 -8.29 15.72
N PRO A 109 5.91 -8.65 15.90
CA PRO A 109 5.07 -7.98 16.88
C PRO A 109 5.74 -8.04 18.26
N GLN A 110 5.71 -6.91 18.99
CA GLN A 110 6.24 -6.79 20.36
C GLN A 110 5.45 -7.66 21.34
#